data_AF-A0A438XZL1-F1
#
_entry.id   AF-A0A438XZL1-F1
#
_cell.length_a   1.000
_cell.length_b   1.000
_cell.length_c   1.000
_cell.angle_alpha   90.00
_cell.angle_beta   90.00
_cell.angle_gamma   90.00
#
_symmetry.space_group_name_H-M   'P 1'
#
loop_
_entity.id
_entity.type
_entity.pdbx_description
1 polymer ?
#
loop_
_entity_poly.entity_id
_entity_poly.type
_entity_poly.pdbx_seq_one_letter_code
_entity_poly.pdbx_strand_id
1 'polypeptide(L)'
;MSVDHLISPFRDKRIILALSNAIKKLASKLTKKLVIMEVCGGHTHSLMKYGLLDLMPNNLEFVHGPGCPVCVMPRARLDEAYELATIKDSIVLSLGDMMRVPGSYGSLIQAREKGLDARFLYSPMQALEIAKENPHKKVIYIAIGFETTTPMSASVLLNAKKEKLKNLFFHINHILVPPSVSAILKDPACQINALLAPSHVSVISGAQIYAPLVDRFKLPIIVSGFEPVDILESVLMLIKQALNKEAKLEIQYKRAVSYGGNTKAQALVNACMEVREDFEWRGLGNIKHSALKLKEAFASYDAEKVFKECLSHKTSKENKACKCGEILKGI
;
A
#
# COMPACT_ATOMS: atom_id res chain seq x y z
N MET A 1 -10.41 -30.15 1.93
CA MET A 1 -11.24 -28.94 1.80
C MET A 1 -10.64 -28.07 0.72
N SER A 2 -11.37 -27.80 -0.38
CA SER A 2 -10.92 -26.83 -1.38
C SER A 2 -10.96 -25.42 -0.80
N VAL A 3 -10.13 -24.52 -1.34
CA VAL A 3 -10.14 -23.08 -0.98
C VAL A 3 -11.54 -22.48 -1.17
N ASP A 4 -12.30 -22.97 -2.14
CA ASP A 4 -13.68 -22.55 -2.40
C ASP A 4 -14.62 -22.77 -1.20
N HIS A 5 -14.44 -23.83 -0.43
CA HIS A 5 -15.25 -24.06 0.77
C HIS A 5 -14.95 -23.08 1.91
N LEU A 6 -13.73 -22.51 1.96
CA LEU A 6 -13.34 -21.56 2.99
C LEU A 6 -13.84 -20.14 2.71
N ILE A 7 -14.07 -19.80 1.43
CA ILE A 7 -14.47 -18.46 1.00
C ILE A 7 -15.93 -18.38 0.54
N SER A 8 -16.56 -19.50 0.17
CA SER A 8 -17.93 -19.51 -0.34
C SER A 8 -18.96 -18.87 0.59
N PRO A 9 -18.89 -18.99 1.94
CA PRO A 9 -19.85 -18.30 2.80
C PRO A 9 -19.74 -16.78 2.69
N PHE A 10 -18.55 -16.25 2.41
CA PHE A 10 -18.30 -14.81 2.26
C PHE A 10 -18.68 -14.27 0.87
N ARG A 11 -19.17 -15.14 -0.02
CA ARG A 11 -19.69 -14.81 -1.35
C ARG A 11 -21.15 -15.24 -1.53
N ASP A 12 -21.82 -15.71 -0.48
CA ASP A 12 -23.20 -16.19 -0.55
C ASP A 12 -24.17 -15.02 -0.84
N LYS A 13 -24.88 -15.13 -1.96
CA LYS A 13 -25.84 -14.12 -2.42
C LYS A 13 -26.91 -13.78 -1.38
N ARG A 14 -27.42 -14.77 -0.62
CA ARG A 14 -28.47 -14.54 0.38
C ARG A 14 -27.95 -13.68 1.52
N ILE A 15 -26.71 -13.93 1.96
CA ILE A 15 -26.05 -13.13 3.00
C ILE A 15 -25.80 -11.71 2.49
N ILE A 16 -25.29 -11.56 1.27
CA ILE A 16 -25.06 -10.25 0.62
C ILE A 16 -26.35 -9.43 0.57
N LEU A 17 -27.46 -10.02 0.11
CA LEU A 17 -28.75 -9.33 0.02
C LEU A 17 -29.33 -9.01 1.41
N ALA A 18 -29.18 -9.90 2.39
CA ALA A 18 -29.59 -9.65 3.76
C ALA A 18 -28.83 -8.47 4.38
N LEU A 19 -27.51 -8.42 4.19
CA LEU A 19 -26.67 -7.31 4.64
C LEU A 19 -27.01 -6.00 3.93
N SER A 20 -27.20 -6.02 2.61
CA SER A 20 -27.65 -4.84 1.85
C SER A 20 -28.97 -4.29 2.40
N ASN A 21 -29.96 -5.15 2.67
CA ASN A 21 -31.23 -4.73 3.26
C ASN A 21 -31.05 -4.14 4.67
N ALA A 22 -30.19 -4.74 5.50
CA ALA A 22 -29.88 -4.21 6.83
C ALA A 22 -29.19 -2.83 6.75
N ILE A 23 -28.23 -2.68 5.82
CA ILE A 23 -27.56 -1.42 5.52
C ILE A 23 -28.58 -0.36 5.12
N LYS A 24 -29.47 -0.65 4.16
CA LYS A 24 -30.53 0.29 3.72
C LYS A 24 -31.41 0.74 4.89
N LYS A 25 -31.85 -0.20 5.74
CA LYS A 25 -32.71 0.08 6.90
C LYS A 25 -32.03 0.92 7.99
N LEU A 26 -30.74 0.71 8.24
CA LEU A 26 -30.02 1.47 9.26
C LEU A 26 -29.49 2.80 8.73
N ALA A 27 -29.00 2.82 7.49
CA ALA A 27 -28.52 4.04 6.85
C ALA A 27 -29.65 5.07 6.71
N SER A 28 -30.91 4.68 6.52
CA SER A 28 -32.04 5.63 6.48
C SER A 28 -32.25 6.41 7.77
N LYS A 29 -31.62 6.00 8.88
CA LYS A 29 -31.67 6.68 10.18
C LYS A 29 -30.49 7.63 10.41
N LEU A 30 -29.50 7.63 9.50
CA LEU A 30 -28.37 8.55 9.59
C LEU A 30 -28.85 9.98 9.30
N THR A 31 -28.45 10.92 10.16
CA THR A 31 -28.75 12.34 9.99
C THR A 31 -27.73 13.07 9.11
N LYS A 32 -26.59 12.43 8.83
CA LYS A 32 -25.51 12.93 7.98
C LYS A 32 -25.07 11.83 7.01
N LYS A 33 -24.53 12.23 5.86
CA LYS A 33 -23.91 11.32 4.90
C LYS A 33 -22.70 10.64 5.56
N LEU A 34 -22.53 9.34 5.30
CA LEU A 34 -21.33 8.61 5.70
C LEU A 34 -20.40 8.54 4.49
N VAL A 35 -19.27 9.23 4.56
CA VAL A 35 -18.24 9.27 3.52
C VAL A 35 -17.11 8.36 3.96
N ILE A 36 -17.10 7.16 3.40
CA ILE A 36 -16.23 6.05 3.77
C ILE A 36 -15.03 6.05 2.83
N MET A 37 -13.84 6.29 3.36
CA MET A 37 -12.62 6.06 2.59
C MET A 37 -12.21 4.59 2.71
N GLU A 38 -11.89 3.95 1.59
CA GLU A 38 -11.12 2.71 1.59
C GLU A 38 -9.69 3.01 1.12
N VAL A 39 -8.71 2.34 1.72
CA VAL A 39 -7.28 2.57 1.44
C VAL A 39 -6.62 1.27 1.03
N CYS A 40 -7.28 0.53 0.14
CA CYS A 40 -6.75 -0.72 -0.38
C CYS A 40 -7.27 -1.00 -1.79
N GLY A 41 -6.38 -1.11 -2.78
CA GLY A 41 -6.80 -1.49 -4.13
C GLY A 41 -7.59 -2.81 -4.21
N GLY A 42 -7.41 -3.72 -3.23
CA GLY A 42 -8.23 -4.93 -3.10
C GLY A 42 -9.68 -4.64 -2.70
N HIS A 43 -9.93 -3.67 -1.84
CA HIS A 43 -11.28 -3.21 -1.51
C HIS A 43 -11.93 -2.52 -2.70
N THR A 44 -11.22 -1.61 -3.37
CA THR A 44 -11.66 -0.99 -4.62
C THR A 44 -12.07 -2.06 -5.64
N HIS A 45 -11.20 -3.05 -5.87
CA HIS A 45 -11.45 -4.13 -6.81
C HIS A 45 -12.70 -4.94 -6.44
N SER A 46 -12.89 -5.29 -5.17
CA SER A 46 -14.06 -6.04 -4.72
C SER A 46 -15.35 -5.24 -4.82
N LEU A 47 -15.34 -3.95 -4.45
CA LEU A 47 -16.49 -3.07 -4.60
C LEU A 47 -16.98 -3.03 -6.05
N MET A 48 -16.04 -2.89 -7.00
CA MET A 48 -16.33 -2.83 -8.44
C MET A 48 -16.71 -4.19 -9.01
N LYS A 49 -15.94 -5.25 -8.73
CA LYS A 49 -16.14 -6.60 -9.28
C LYS A 49 -17.51 -7.17 -8.91
N TYR A 50 -17.98 -6.90 -7.69
CA TYR A 50 -19.26 -7.42 -7.21
C TYR A 50 -20.41 -6.39 -7.27
N GLY A 51 -20.17 -5.19 -7.83
CA GLY A 51 -21.19 -4.14 -7.93
C GLY A 51 -21.79 -3.74 -6.58
N LEU A 52 -20.99 -3.72 -5.51
CA LEU A 52 -21.52 -3.54 -4.15
C LEU A 52 -22.08 -2.14 -3.91
N LEU A 53 -21.57 -1.14 -4.64
CA LEU A 53 -22.05 0.24 -4.55
C LEU A 53 -23.52 0.36 -4.97
N ASP A 54 -23.94 -0.40 -5.99
CA ASP A 54 -25.34 -0.43 -6.47
C ASP A 54 -26.31 -1.05 -5.44
N LEU A 55 -25.76 -1.80 -4.48
CA LEU A 55 -26.52 -2.41 -3.39
C LEU A 55 -26.66 -1.48 -2.17
N MET A 56 -25.98 -0.34 -2.16
CA MET A 56 -25.93 0.58 -1.03
C MET A 56 -26.80 1.84 -1.29
N PRO A 57 -27.36 2.46 -0.24
CA PRO A 57 -28.14 3.68 -0.39
C PRO A 57 -27.25 4.91 -0.65
N ASN A 58 -27.80 5.92 -1.33
CA ASN A 58 -27.09 7.13 -1.78
C ASN A 58 -26.48 7.99 -0.66
N ASN A 59 -26.90 7.77 0.60
CA ASN A 59 -26.33 8.47 1.74
C ASN A 59 -25.05 7.82 2.29
N LEU A 60 -24.56 6.77 1.63
CA LEU A 60 -23.20 6.24 1.78
C LEU A 60 -22.39 6.62 0.55
N GLU A 61 -21.24 7.24 0.75
CA GLU A 61 -20.29 7.58 -0.31
C GLU A 61 -18.97 6.85 -0.07
N PHE A 62 -18.35 6.41 -1.15
CA PHE A 62 -17.07 5.74 -1.09
C PHE A 62 -16.00 6.59 -1.76
N VAL A 63 -14.91 6.81 -1.04
CA VAL A 63 -13.73 7.51 -1.51
C VAL A 63 -12.60 6.50 -1.67
N HIS A 64 -11.98 6.48 -2.85
CA HIS A 64 -10.84 5.62 -3.17
C HIS A 64 -9.54 6.32 -2.75
N GLY A 65 -9.08 6.00 -1.54
CA GLY A 65 -7.89 6.59 -0.95
C GLY A 65 -6.58 6.09 -1.60
N PRO A 66 -5.42 6.48 -1.05
CA PRO A 66 -4.08 6.12 -1.55
C PRO A 66 -3.70 4.67 -1.20
N GLY A 67 -4.50 3.71 -1.66
CA GLY A 67 -4.37 2.27 -1.41
C GLY A 67 -3.55 1.49 -2.44
N CYS A 68 -2.88 2.18 -3.37
CA CYS A 68 -2.01 1.58 -4.40
C CYS A 68 -0.60 2.18 -4.29
N PRO A 69 0.41 1.44 -3.81
CA PRO A 69 1.72 2.02 -3.52
C PRO A 69 2.47 2.45 -4.78
N VAL A 70 2.23 1.75 -5.88
CA VAL A 70 2.78 2.07 -7.19
C VAL A 70 2.16 3.34 -7.78
N CYS A 71 0.86 3.56 -7.57
CA CYS A 71 0.12 4.70 -8.10
C CYS A 71 0.54 6.02 -7.42
N VAL A 72 0.92 5.95 -6.15
CA VAL A 72 1.36 7.09 -5.33
C VAL A 72 2.87 7.28 -5.32
N MET A 73 3.61 6.45 -6.05
CA MET A 73 5.06 6.56 -6.14
C MET A 73 5.44 7.83 -6.92
N PRO A 74 6.24 8.75 -6.33
CA PRO A 74 6.65 9.98 -6.99
C PRO A 74 7.50 9.70 -8.22
N ARG A 75 7.34 10.55 -9.25
CA ARG A 75 8.02 10.42 -10.53
C ARG A 75 9.55 10.38 -10.39
N ALA A 76 10.10 11.15 -9.44
CA ALA A 76 11.53 11.16 -9.15
C ALA A 76 12.07 9.76 -8.80
N ARG A 77 11.31 8.94 -8.06
CA ARG A 77 11.74 7.59 -7.69
C ARG A 77 11.65 6.59 -8.86
N LEU A 78 10.71 6.81 -9.77
CA LEU A 78 10.64 6.07 -11.03
C LEU A 78 11.81 6.41 -11.95
N ASP A 79 12.21 7.69 -11.98
CA ASP A 79 13.36 8.16 -12.73
C ASP A 79 14.66 7.58 -12.18
N GLU A 80 14.84 7.57 -10.85
CA GLU A 80 15.98 6.89 -10.21
C GLU A 80 16.02 5.40 -10.56
N ALA A 81 14.89 4.69 -10.58
CA ALA A 81 14.85 3.28 -10.99
C ALA A 81 15.30 3.09 -12.45
N TYR A 82 14.93 4.02 -13.35
CA TYR A 82 15.39 4.01 -14.74
C TYR A 82 16.89 4.32 -14.83
N GLU A 83 17.38 5.33 -14.11
CA GLU A 83 18.80 5.71 -14.05
C GLU A 83 19.66 4.55 -13.56
N LEU A 84 19.21 3.84 -12.52
CA LEU A 84 19.86 2.62 -12.04
C LEU A 84 19.98 1.54 -13.13
N ALA A 85 19.01 1.42 -14.03
CA ALA A 85 19.04 0.48 -15.15
C ALA A 85 20.03 0.89 -16.26
N THR A 86 20.44 2.16 -16.31
CA THR A 86 21.44 2.65 -17.26
C THR A 86 22.88 2.42 -16.78
N ILE A 87 23.07 2.07 -15.51
CA ILE A 87 24.40 1.83 -14.95
C ILE A 87 25.04 0.63 -15.67
N LYS A 88 26.30 0.80 -16.08
CA LYS A 88 27.08 -0.28 -16.70
C LYS A 88 27.10 -1.51 -15.80
N ASP A 89 26.78 -2.66 -16.41
CA ASP A 89 26.72 -3.96 -15.75
C ASP A 89 25.65 -4.05 -14.64
N SER A 90 24.56 -3.28 -14.73
CA SER A 90 23.41 -3.41 -13.84
C SER A 90 22.37 -4.41 -14.32
N ILE A 91 21.63 -4.99 -13.36
CA ILE A 91 20.38 -5.71 -13.59
C ILE A 91 19.37 -5.11 -12.62
N VAL A 92 18.34 -4.45 -13.14
CA VAL A 92 17.27 -3.87 -12.30
C VAL A 92 16.12 -4.85 -12.19
N LEU A 93 15.66 -5.10 -10.97
CA LEU A 93 14.60 -6.04 -10.64
C LEU A 93 13.42 -5.31 -10.00
N SER A 94 12.20 -5.62 -10.41
CA SER A 94 11.01 -5.10 -9.75
C SER A 94 9.79 -6.03 -9.89
N LEU A 95 8.77 -5.79 -9.07
CA LEU A 95 7.46 -6.41 -9.23
C LEU A 95 6.73 -5.80 -10.45
N GLY A 96 5.74 -6.54 -10.98
CA GLY A 96 5.29 -6.38 -12.36
C GLY A 96 4.37 -5.18 -12.58
N ASP A 97 3.70 -4.77 -11.52
CA ASP A 97 2.94 -3.52 -11.44
C ASP A 97 3.86 -2.31 -11.61
N MET A 98 4.98 -2.28 -10.89
CA MET A 98 5.97 -1.21 -10.94
C MET A 98 6.66 -1.10 -12.31
N MET A 99 6.92 -2.24 -12.99
CA MET A 99 7.58 -2.27 -14.29
C MET A 99 6.90 -1.40 -15.36
N ARG A 100 5.58 -1.19 -15.24
CA ARG A 100 4.74 -0.49 -16.22
C ARG A 100 4.62 1.01 -15.96
N VAL A 101 4.97 1.49 -14.78
CA VAL A 101 4.64 2.87 -14.40
C VAL A 101 5.65 3.85 -15.00
N PRO A 102 5.17 4.87 -15.74
CA PRO A 102 6.06 5.77 -16.44
C PRO A 102 6.66 6.82 -15.50
N GLY A 103 7.97 6.99 -15.61
CA GLY A 103 8.71 8.16 -15.14
C GLY A 103 8.75 9.29 -16.18
N SER A 104 9.79 10.10 -16.11
CA SER A 104 10.21 11.09 -17.11
C SER A 104 10.92 10.45 -18.30
N TYR A 105 11.72 9.42 -18.05
CA TYR A 105 12.48 8.73 -19.09
C TYR A 105 11.74 7.56 -19.75
N GLY A 106 10.57 7.21 -19.21
CA GLY A 106 9.76 6.06 -19.59
C GLY A 106 9.53 5.11 -18.41
N SER A 107 8.98 3.94 -18.68
CA SER A 107 8.83 2.84 -17.72
C SER A 107 10.03 1.88 -17.77
N LEU A 108 10.15 0.97 -16.80
CA LEU A 108 11.18 -0.08 -16.83
C LEU A 108 10.96 -1.10 -17.96
N ILE A 109 9.73 -1.27 -18.44
CA ILE A 109 9.48 -2.04 -19.67
C ILE A 109 10.10 -1.33 -20.89
N GLN A 110 9.93 -0.01 -20.99
CA GLN A 110 10.55 0.76 -22.08
C GLN A 110 12.08 0.83 -21.96
N ALA A 111 12.61 0.81 -20.73
CA ALA A 111 14.04 0.63 -20.49
C ALA A 111 14.53 -0.71 -21.08
N ARG A 112 13.80 -1.80 -20.83
CA ARG A 112 14.08 -3.13 -21.40
C ARG A 112 14.03 -3.15 -22.92
N GLU A 113 13.05 -2.49 -23.53
CA GLU A 113 12.93 -2.35 -24.99
C GLU A 113 14.14 -1.65 -25.61
N LYS A 114 14.80 -0.75 -24.86
CA LYS A 114 16.04 -0.08 -25.27
C LYS A 114 17.32 -0.88 -24.98
N GLY A 115 17.19 -2.14 -24.58
CA GLY A 115 18.33 -3.04 -24.32
C GLY A 115 18.92 -2.93 -22.91
N LEU A 116 18.29 -2.18 -21.99
CA LEU A 116 18.68 -2.17 -20.58
C LEU A 116 18.19 -3.46 -19.89
N ASP A 117 18.97 -4.00 -18.95
CA ASP A 117 18.61 -5.24 -18.27
C ASP A 117 17.66 -4.97 -17.09
N ALA A 118 16.37 -4.85 -17.40
CA ALA A 118 15.30 -4.71 -16.42
C ALA A 118 14.39 -5.96 -16.43
N ARG A 119 14.28 -6.65 -15.30
CA ARG A 119 13.57 -7.93 -15.17
C ARG A 119 12.44 -7.85 -14.15
N PHE A 120 11.35 -8.55 -14.47
CA PHE A 120 10.22 -8.71 -13.57
C PHE A 120 10.44 -9.89 -12.61
N LEU A 121 10.08 -9.72 -11.34
CA LEU A 121 10.07 -10.77 -10.32
C LEU A 121 8.65 -11.22 -9.97
N TYR A 122 8.43 -12.53 -9.92
CA TYR A 122 7.21 -13.10 -9.34
C TYR A 122 7.25 -13.08 -7.80
N SER A 123 8.45 -13.18 -7.23
CA SER A 123 8.69 -13.14 -5.78
C SER A 123 9.98 -12.38 -5.48
N PRO A 124 10.03 -11.54 -4.43
CA PRO A 124 11.27 -10.84 -4.04
C PRO A 124 12.47 -11.77 -3.80
N MET A 125 12.24 -13.02 -3.39
CA MET A 125 13.32 -13.99 -3.13
C MET A 125 14.16 -14.33 -4.38
N GLN A 126 13.58 -14.21 -5.57
CA GLN A 126 14.29 -14.42 -6.84
C GLN A 126 15.45 -13.43 -7.03
N ALA A 127 15.43 -12.27 -6.33
CA ALA A 127 16.55 -11.34 -6.37
C ALA A 127 17.86 -11.95 -5.83
N LEU A 128 17.78 -12.87 -4.85
CA LEU A 128 18.96 -13.58 -4.33
C LEU A 128 19.52 -14.55 -5.36
N GLU A 129 18.66 -15.31 -6.03
CA GLU A 129 19.03 -16.27 -7.07
C GLU A 129 19.72 -15.54 -8.23
N ILE A 130 19.09 -14.47 -8.74
CA ILE A 130 19.64 -13.65 -9.82
C ILE A 130 20.99 -13.04 -9.42
N ALA A 131 21.14 -12.57 -8.18
CA ALA A 131 22.42 -12.04 -7.69
C ALA A 131 23.52 -13.10 -7.65
N LYS A 132 23.22 -14.34 -7.24
CA LYS A 132 24.17 -15.47 -7.23
C LYS A 132 24.60 -15.89 -8.64
N GLU A 133 23.66 -15.90 -9.58
CA GLU A 133 23.91 -16.28 -10.98
C GLU A 133 24.70 -15.20 -11.75
N ASN A 134 24.68 -13.96 -11.27
CA ASN A 134 25.31 -12.82 -11.94
C ASN A 134 26.33 -12.10 -11.03
N PRO A 135 27.38 -12.79 -10.54
CA PRO A 135 28.28 -12.27 -9.51
C PRO A 135 29.08 -11.03 -9.94
N HIS A 136 29.21 -10.82 -11.26
CA HIS A 136 29.92 -9.70 -11.87
C HIS A 136 29.00 -8.51 -12.21
N LYS A 137 27.68 -8.64 -12.01
CA LYS A 137 26.68 -7.61 -12.28
C LYS A 137 26.21 -6.97 -10.97
N LYS A 138 25.81 -5.70 -11.05
CA LYS A 138 25.14 -4.96 -9.97
C LYS A 138 23.65 -5.25 -10.03
N VAL A 139 23.17 -6.17 -9.21
CA VAL A 139 21.74 -6.51 -9.14
C VAL A 139 21.06 -5.54 -8.20
N ILE A 140 20.05 -4.82 -8.68
CA ILE A 140 19.41 -3.73 -7.96
C ILE A 140 17.90 -4.02 -7.89
N TYR A 141 17.41 -4.31 -6.69
CA TYR A 141 16.00 -4.56 -6.44
C TYR A 141 15.27 -3.27 -6.06
N ILE A 142 14.32 -2.86 -6.90
CA ILE A 142 13.42 -1.75 -6.64
C ILE A 142 12.31 -2.24 -5.72
N ALA A 143 12.54 -2.10 -4.42
CA ALA A 143 11.69 -2.60 -3.36
C ALA A 143 10.57 -1.60 -3.06
N ILE A 144 9.34 -1.92 -3.46
CA ILE A 144 8.18 -1.03 -3.35
C ILE A 144 7.03 -1.72 -2.63
N GLY A 145 6.25 -0.92 -1.90
CA GLY A 145 4.93 -1.31 -1.42
C GLY A 145 4.65 -0.86 0.01
N PHE A 146 3.45 -1.17 0.48
CA PHE A 146 3.05 -0.91 1.86
C PHE A 146 3.66 -1.94 2.83
N GLU A 147 3.24 -1.87 4.08
CA GLU A 147 3.65 -2.75 5.17
C GLU A 147 3.47 -4.23 4.85
N THR A 148 2.58 -4.59 3.92
CA THR A 148 2.41 -5.98 3.41
C THR A 148 3.65 -6.54 2.73
N THR A 149 4.40 -5.68 2.04
CA THR A 149 5.51 -6.08 1.17
C THR A 149 6.86 -5.86 1.84
N THR A 150 6.95 -4.91 2.77
CA THR A 150 8.19 -4.55 3.48
C THR A 150 8.89 -5.75 4.13
N PRO A 151 8.19 -6.68 4.82
CA PRO A 151 8.85 -7.84 5.41
C PRO A 151 9.49 -8.78 4.38
N MET A 152 8.96 -8.85 3.17
CA MET A 152 9.55 -9.65 2.09
C MET A 152 10.90 -9.06 1.68
N SER A 153 10.97 -7.74 1.45
CA SER A 153 12.22 -7.05 1.15
C SER A 153 13.23 -7.13 2.29
N ALA A 154 12.78 -7.01 3.54
CA ALA A 154 13.62 -7.20 4.72
C ALA A 154 14.20 -8.63 4.78
N SER A 155 13.39 -9.65 4.47
CA SER A 155 13.85 -11.04 4.39
C SER A 155 14.95 -11.21 3.33
N VAL A 156 14.74 -10.68 2.12
CA VAL A 156 15.75 -10.74 1.04
C VAL A 156 17.06 -10.08 1.49
N LEU A 157 17.00 -8.89 2.08
CA LEU A 157 18.18 -8.16 2.56
C LEU A 157 18.94 -8.93 3.65
N LEU A 158 18.24 -9.46 4.66
CA LEU A 158 18.86 -10.20 5.74
C LEU A 158 19.50 -11.52 5.25
N ASN A 159 18.88 -12.20 4.28
CA ASN A 159 19.47 -13.37 3.64
C ASN A 159 20.68 -13.00 2.78
N ALA A 160 20.62 -11.91 2.00
CA ALA A 160 21.76 -11.41 1.23
C ALA A 160 22.97 -11.14 2.13
N LYS A 161 22.74 -10.53 3.30
CA LYS A 161 23.77 -10.30 4.32
C LYS A 161 24.32 -11.60 4.91
N LYS A 162 23.45 -12.55 5.26
CA LYS A 162 23.85 -13.86 5.78
C LYS A 162 24.72 -14.64 4.79
N GLU A 163 24.37 -14.57 3.51
CA GLU A 163 25.09 -15.21 2.40
C GLU A 163 26.26 -14.38 1.87
N LYS A 164 26.48 -13.18 2.42
CA LYS A 164 27.57 -12.26 2.05
C LYS A 164 27.53 -11.84 0.57
N LEU A 165 26.34 -11.72 -0.02
CA LEU A 165 26.16 -11.23 -1.39
C LEU A 165 26.49 -9.73 -1.44
N LYS A 166 27.56 -9.38 -2.15
CA LYS A 166 28.05 -7.98 -2.26
C LYS A 166 27.50 -7.23 -3.47
N ASN A 167 26.78 -7.93 -4.34
CA ASN A 167 26.32 -7.40 -5.63
C ASN A 167 24.80 -7.21 -5.70
N LEU A 168 24.08 -7.40 -4.58
CA LEU A 168 22.65 -7.16 -4.47
C LEU A 168 22.38 -5.89 -3.67
N PHE A 169 21.73 -4.92 -4.30
CA PHE A 169 21.41 -3.61 -3.75
C PHE A 169 19.90 -3.38 -3.74
N PHE A 170 19.43 -2.50 -2.85
CA PHE A 170 18.02 -2.26 -2.60
C PHE A 170 17.74 -0.76 -2.75
N HIS A 171 16.82 -0.42 -3.64
CA HIS A 171 16.25 0.93 -3.74
C HIS A 171 14.92 0.91 -2.99
N ILE A 172 14.92 1.45 -1.76
CA ILE A 172 13.78 1.31 -0.83
C ILE A 172 12.71 2.37 -1.12
N ASN A 173 11.52 1.89 -1.44
CA ASN A 173 10.32 2.67 -1.75
C ASN A 173 9.13 2.12 -0.96
N HIS A 174 9.39 1.65 0.27
CA HIS A 174 8.35 1.19 1.17
C HIS A 174 7.71 2.37 1.87
N ILE A 175 6.38 2.45 1.78
CA ILE A 175 5.56 3.55 2.27
C ILE A 175 4.55 3.06 3.31
N LEU A 176 4.01 3.97 4.12
CA LEU A 176 3.19 3.66 5.29
C LEU A 176 1.77 4.21 5.12
N VAL A 177 0.76 3.41 5.45
CA VAL A 177 -0.65 3.78 5.25
C VAL A 177 -1.13 4.85 6.24
N PRO A 178 -0.94 4.71 7.58
CA PRO A 178 -1.52 5.68 8.51
C PRO A 178 -1.06 7.14 8.29
N PRO A 179 0.21 7.43 7.96
CA PRO A 179 0.65 8.78 7.63
C PRO A 179 -0.05 9.40 6.41
N SER A 180 -0.32 8.62 5.35
CA SER A 180 -1.00 9.16 4.15
C SER A 180 -2.47 9.47 4.43
N VAL A 181 -3.15 8.59 5.17
CA VAL A 181 -4.53 8.83 5.65
C VAL A 181 -4.59 10.07 6.54
N SER A 182 -3.64 10.22 7.48
CA SER A 182 -3.53 11.40 8.34
C SER A 182 -3.32 12.69 7.55
N ALA A 183 -2.58 12.66 6.44
CA ALA A 183 -2.38 13.82 5.58
C ALA A 183 -3.68 14.26 4.90
N ILE A 184 -4.48 13.31 4.39
CA ILE A 184 -5.77 13.58 3.75
C ILE A 184 -6.77 14.14 4.77
N LEU A 185 -6.87 13.53 5.96
CA LEU A 185 -7.80 13.95 7.01
C LEU A 185 -7.49 15.32 7.62
N LYS A 186 -6.28 15.85 7.43
CA LYS A 186 -5.92 17.22 7.85
C LYS A 186 -6.38 18.28 6.86
N ASP A 187 -6.70 17.90 5.62
CA ASP A 187 -7.18 18.84 4.61
C ASP A 187 -8.57 19.36 5.03
N PRO A 188 -8.78 20.67 5.22
CA PRO A 188 -10.08 21.21 5.63
C PRO A 188 -11.22 20.92 4.64
N ALA A 189 -10.91 20.64 3.37
CA ALA A 189 -11.89 20.26 2.36
C ALA A 189 -12.32 18.79 2.46
N CYS A 190 -11.63 17.98 3.27
CA CYS A 190 -11.89 16.56 3.42
C CYS A 190 -13.24 16.31 4.11
N GLN A 191 -14.11 15.55 3.45
CA GLN A 191 -15.43 15.15 3.99
C GLN A 191 -15.45 13.74 4.58
N ILE A 192 -14.32 13.01 4.49
CA ILE A 192 -14.21 11.63 4.96
C ILE A 192 -14.50 11.58 6.46
N ASN A 193 -15.44 10.72 6.84
CA ASN A 193 -15.86 10.55 8.23
C ASN A 193 -15.97 9.07 8.66
N ALA A 194 -15.47 8.14 7.85
CA ALA A 194 -15.26 6.75 8.20
C ALA A 194 -14.13 6.11 7.37
N LEU A 195 -13.52 5.03 7.86
CA LEU A 195 -12.44 4.32 7.16
C LEU A 195 -12.66 2.81 7.13
N LEU A 196 -12.48 2.23 5.94
CA LEU A 196 -12.17 0.81 5.77
C LEU A 196 -10.65 0.65 5.64
N ALA A 197 -10.04 0.14 6.70
CA ALA A 197 -8.59 0.00 6.78
C ALA A 197 -8.11 -1.26 6.03
N PRO A 198 -6.93 -1.19 5.36
CA PRO A 198 -6.43 -2.28 4.53
C PRO A 198 -6.13 -3.54 5.34
N SER A 199 -6.79 -4.64 4.97
CA SER A 199 -6.68 -5.91 5.70
C SER A 199 -5.27 -6.49 5.71
N HIS A 200 -4.63 -6.68 4.56
CA HIS A 200 -3.31 -7.30 4.53
C HIS A 200 -2.23 -6.46 5.23
N VAL A 201 -2.32 -5.13 5.16
CA VAL A 201 -1.45 -4.24 5.95
C VAL A 201 -1.61 -4.54 7.44
N SER A 202 -2.85 -4.73 7.87
CA SER A 202 -3.21 -5.06 9.26
C SER A 202 -2.80 -6.48 9.67
N VAL A 203 -2.68 -7.42 8.74
CA VAL A 203 -2.12 -8.76 9.03
C VAL A 203 -0.66 -8.62 9.49
N ILE A 204 0.11 -7.72 8.86
CA ILE A 204 1.50 -7.49 9.21
C ILE A 204 1.62 -6.60 10.46
N SER A 205 1.06 -5.41 10.40
CA SER A 205 1.30 -4.36 11.41
C SER A 205 0.33 -4.42 12.60
N GLY A 206 -0.76 -5.17 12.47
CA GLY A 206 -1.85 -5.19 13.43
C GLY A 206 -2.84 -4.06 13.22
N ALA A 207 -4.06 -4.21 13.74
CA ALA A 207 -5.05 -3.13 13.71
C ALA A 207 -4.60 -1.89 14.49
N GLN A 208 -3.76 -2.06 15.51
CA GLN A 208 -3.35 -0.99 16.42
C GLN A 208 -2.72 0.22 15.74
N ILE A 209 -2.16 0.08 14.53
CA ILE A 209 -1.55 1.20 13.80
C ILE A 209 -2.55 2.31 13.44
N TYR A 210 -3.85 2.01 13.44
CA TYR A 210 -4.91 2.98 13.16
C TYR A 210 -5.49 3.62 14.42
N ALA A 211 -5.18 3.13 15.62
CA ALA A 211 -5.70 3.69 16.87
C ALA A 211 -5.40 5.20 17.00
N PRO A 212 -4.19 5.70 16.66
CA PRO A 212 -3.92 7.14 16.68
C PRO A 212 -4.82 7.97 15.75
N LEU A 213 -5.32 7.38 14.65
CA LEU A 213 -6.26 8.06 13.75
C LEU A 213 -7.65 8.17 14.38
N VAL A 214 -8.12 7.12 15.05
CA VAL A 214 -9.38 7.16 15.82
C VAL A 214 -9.30 8.23 16.91
N ASP A 215 -8.23 8.22 17.69
CA ASP A 215 -8.07 9.14 18.83
C ASP A 215 -8.02 10.60 18.38
N ARG A 216 -7.25 10.87 17.32
CA ARG A 216 -7.00 12.21 16.80
C ARG A 216 -8.18 12.80 16.04
N PHE A 217 -8.79 12.01 15.15
CA PHE A 217 -9.82 12.52 14.22
C PHE A 217 -11.24 12.12 14.62
N LYS A 218 -11.42 11.33 15.69
CA LYS A 218 -12.71 10.72 16.07
C LYS A 218 -13.35 9.99 14.88
N LEU A 219 -12.51 9.30 14.13
CA LEU A 219 -12.87 8.59 12.91
C LEU A 219 -13.18 7.12 13.25
N PRO A 220 -14.39 6.59 12.99
CA PRO A 220 -14.66 5.16 13.09
C PRO A 220 -13.86 4.39 12.02
N ILE A 221 -13.17 3.33 12.41
CA ILE A 221 -12.28 2.57 11.53
C ILE A 221 -12.58 1.08 11.68
N ILE A 222 -12.86 0.41 10.56
CA ILE A 222 -13.01 -1.04 10.52
C ILE A 222 -11.90 -1.65 9.67
N VAL A 223 -11.13 -2.58 10.24
CA VAL A 223 -10.25 -3.44 9.45
C VAL A 223 -11.08 -4.51 8.77
N SER A 224 -11.27 -4.35 7.47
CA SER A 224 -12.26 -5.08 6.67
C SER A 224 -11.61 -6.09 5.73
N GLY A 225 -12.14 -7.31 5.63
CA GLY A 225 -11.71 -8.29 4.63
C GLY A 225 -12.00 -7.85 3.19
N PHE A 226 -11.73 -8.73 2.21
CA PHE A 226 -11.87 -8.39 0.78
C PHE A 226 -13.10 -8.99 0.12
N GLU A 227 -13.77 -9.95 0.77
CA GLU A 227 -14.93 -10.59 0.19
C GLU A 227 -16.17 -9.70 0.34
N PRO A 228 -17.19 -9.83 -0.53
CA PRO A 228 -18.32 -8.91 -0.53
C PRO A 228 -19.08 -8.90 0.79
N VAL A 229 -19.20 -10.04 1.46
CA VAL A 229 -19.78 -10.12 2.81
C VAL A 229 -18.92 -9.36 3.83
N ASP A 230 -17.59 -9.41 3.73
CA ASP A 230 -16.70 -8.69 4.66
C ASP A 230 -16.90 -7.18 4.57
N ILE A 231 -16.94 -6.67 3.34
CA ILE A 231 -17.09 -5.25 3.07
C ILE A 231 -18.46 -4.79 3.56
N LEU A 232 -19.53 -5.51 3.23
CA LEU A 232 -20.89 -5.17 3.66
C LEU A 232 -21.05 -5.23 5.19
N GLU A 233 -20.49 -6.25 5.84
CA GLU A 233 -20.50 -6.32 7.30
C GLU A 233 -19.72 -5.14 7.92
N SER A 234 -18.58 -4.78 7.35
CA SER A 234 -17.77 -3.65 7.82
C SER A 234 -18.50 -2.31 7.66
N VAL A 235 -19.20 -2.12 6.55
CA VAL A 235 -20.08 -0.95 6.32
C VAL A 235 -21.22 -0.93 7.34
N LEU A 236 -21.83 -2.07 7.62
CA LEU A 236 -22.87 -2.17 8.65
C LEU A 236 -22.34 -1.82 10.04
N MET A 237 -21.11 -2.22 10.38
CA MET A 237 -20.43 -1.84 11.62
C MET A 237 -20.20 -0.32 11.70
N LEU A 238 -19.69 0.29 10.63
CA LEU A 238 -19.52 1.76 10.56
C LEU A 238 -20.84 2.51 10.76
N ILE A 239 -21.92 2.06 10.12
CA ILE A 239 -23.25 2.67 10.29
C ILE A 239 -23.72 2.59 11.73
N LYS A 240 -23.53 1.44 12.40
CA LYS A 240 -23.88 1.28 13.82
C LYS A 240 -23.09 2.23 14.71
N GLN A 241 -21.78 2.38 14.49
CA GLN A 241 -20.97 3.35 15.23
C GLN A 241 -21.46 4.78 14.98
N ALA A 242 -21.75 5.15 13.74
CA ALA A 242 -22.26 6.47 13.39
C ALA A 242 -23.61 6.79 14.06
N LEU A 243 -24.55 5.82 14.10
CA LEU A 243 -25.84 5.96 14.78
C LEU A 243 -25.67 6.10 16.31
N ASN A 244 -24.70 5.40 16.88
CA ASN A 244 -24.38 5.46 18.31
C ASN A 244 -23.49 6.66 18.68
N LYS A 245 -23.06 7.47 17.71
CA LYS A 245 -22.10 8.58 17.88
C LYS A 245 -20.79 8.12 18.51
N GLU A 246 -20.32 6.94 18.12
CA GLU A 246 -19.07 6.35 18.56
C GLU A 246 -18.02 6.39 17.44
N ALA A 247 -16.75 6.43 17.83
CA ALA A 247 -15.62 6.24 16.94
C ALA A 247 -14.66 5.23 17.58
N LYS A 248 -14.68 4.00 17.06
CA LYS A 248 -13.89 2.88 17.56
C LYS A 248 -13.14 2.23 16.41
N LEU A 249 -11.95 1.73 16.74
CA LEU A 249 -11.23 0.79 15.90
C LEU A 249 -11.78 -0.62 16.16
N GLU A 250 -12.33 -1.26 15.13
CA GLU A 250 -12.77 -2.65 15.21
C GLU A 250 -12.17 -3.50 14.10
N ILE A 251 -12.10 -4.81 14.35
CA ILE A 251 -11.57 -5.79 13.41
C ILE A 251 -12.74 -6.64 12.94
N GLN A 252 -13.16 -6.46 11.68
CA GLN A 252 -14.09 -7.38 11.03
C GLN A 252 -13.33 -8.60 10.50
N TYR A 253 -12.13 -8.42 9.96
CA TYR A 253 -11.31 -9.49 9.37
C TYR A 253 -10.58 -10.37 10.41
N LYS A 254 -11.29 -10.80 11.48
CA LYS A 254 -10.74 -11.53 12.64
C LYS A 254 -10.08 -12.86 12.28
N ARG A 255 -10.43 -13.44 11.13
CA ARG A 255 -9.86 -14.70 10.64
C ARG A 255 -8.40 -14.61 10.21
N ALA A 256 -7.88 -13.40 9.98
CA ALA A 256 -6.49 -13.20 9.58
C ALA A 256 -5.79 -12.05 10.33
N VAL A 257 -6.54 -11.11 10.91
CA VAL A 257 -5.97 -9.93 11.58
C VAL A 257 -6.14 -10.04 13.09
N SER A 258 -5.05 -9.75 13.81
CA SER A 258 -5.04 -9.51 15.25
C SER A 258 -4.76 -8.03 15.54
N TYR A 259 -4.95 -7.61 16.79
CA TYR A 259 -4.65 -6.23 17.19
C TYR A 259 -3.16 -5.90 17.04
N GLY A 260 -2.26 -6.82 17.42
CA GLY A 260 -0.80 -6.64 17.37
C GLY A 260 -0.13 -7.06 16.06
N GLY A 261 -0.85 -7.73 15.15
CA GLY A 261 -0.31 -8.18 13.86
C GLY A 261 0.70 -9.32 13.95
N ASN A 262 1.58 -9.39 12.95
CA ASN A 262 2.65 -10.36 12.85
C ASN A 262 3.96 -9.79 13.42
N THR A 263 4.22 -10.10 14.68
CA THR A 263 5.41 -9.61 15.40
C THR A 263 6.73 -10.07 14.79
N LYS A 264 6.78 -11.26 14.18
CA LYS A 264 7.98 -11.75 13.48
C LYS A 264 8.28 -10.92 12.23
N ALA A 265 7.26 -10.62 11.44
CA ALA A 265 7.39 -9.78 10.25
C ALA A 265 7.82 -8.35 10.62
N GLN A 266 7.23 -7.78 11.67
CA GLN A 266 7.62 -6.47 12.20
C GLN A 266 9.08 -6.45 12.69
N ALA A 267 9.53 -7.52 13.37
CA ALA A 267 10.92 -7.64 13.82
C ALA A 267 11.92 -7.67 12.65
N LEU A 268 11.59 -8.33 11.53
CA LEU A 268 12.44 -8.34 10.32
C LEU A 268 12.62 -6.92 9.76
N VAL A 269 11.52 -6.18 9.64
CA VAL A 269 11.55 -4.78 9.17
C VAL A 269 12.37 -3.93 10.13
N ASN A 270 12.07 -3.99 11.43
CA ASN A 270 12.78 -3.21 12.46
C ASN A 270 14.28 -3.54 12.55
N ALA A 271 14.70 -4.74 12.16
CA ALA A 271 16.11 -5.12 12.14
C ALA A 271 16.93 -4.35 11.09
N CYS A 272 16.32 -3.95 9.97
CA CYS A 272 17.06 -3.41 8.82
C CYS A 272 16.56 -2.07 8.28
N MET A 273 15.36 -1.66 8.64
CA MET A 273 14.73 -0.43 8.16
C MET A 273 14.30 0.48 9.30
N GLU A 274 14.21 1.77 9.00
CA GLU A 274 13.72 2.80 9.89
C GLU A 274 12.89 3.84 9.12
N VAL A 275 12.06 4.59 9.85
CA VAL A 275 11.19 5.60 9.25
C VAL A 275 12.02 6.78 8.74
N ARG A 276 11.76 7.20 7.51
CA ARG A 276 12.32 8.43 6.91
C ARG A 276 11.63 9.65 7.49
N GLU A 277 12.34 10.76 7.56
CA GLU A 277 11.74 12.04 7.99
C GLU A 277 10.66 12.49 7.02
N ASP A 278 10.97 12.46 5.73
CA ASP A 278 10.14 12.97 4.64
C ASP A 278 10.13 12.00 3.45
N PHE A 279 9.00 11.98 2.74
CA PHE A 279 8.84 11.24 1.49
C PHE A 279 7.72 11.87 0.67
N GLU A 280 7.98 12.06 -0.63
CA GLU A 280 7.00 12.57 -1.57
C GLU A 280 6.01 11.48 -1.98
N TRP A 281 4.72 11.82 -1.99
CA TRP A 281 3.65 10.99 -2.52
C TRP A 281 3.06 11.68 -3.74
N ARG A 282 3.03 10.98 -4.89
CA ARG A 282 2.40 11.48 -6.11
C ARG A 282 0.94 11.84 -5.81
N GLY A 283 0.57 13.08 -6.09
CA GLY A 283 -0.77 13.62 -5.86
C GLY A 283 -1.06 14.10 -4.42
N LEU A 284 -0.22 13.78 -3.45
CA LEU A 284 -0.39 14.21 -2.04
C LEU A 284 0.74 15.11 -1.53
N GLY A 285 1.83 15.23 -2.28
CA GLY A 285 3.00 16.03 -1.91
C GLY A 285 3.86 15.33 -0.85
N ASN A 286 4.68 16.11 -0.15
CA ASN A 286 5.58 15.56 0.86
C ASN A 286 4.84 15.23 2.17
N ILE A 287 4.98 13.99 2.64
CA ILE A 287 4.34 13.50 3.86
C ILE A 287 5.41 13.04 4.83
N LYS A 288 5.46 13.68 6.00
CA LYS A 288 6.38 13.31 7.08
C LYS A 288 6.14 11.89 7.58
N HIS A 289 7.22 11.18 7.86
CA HIS A 289 7.22 9.86 8.50
C HIS A 289 6.38 8.82 7.77
N SER A 290 6.30 8.93 6.43
CA SER A 290 5.41 8.13 5.59
C SER A 290 6.10 7.04 4.78
N ALA A 291 7.41 6.88 4.97
CA ALA A 291 8.21 5.89 4.25
C ALA A 291 9.33 5.33 5.11
N LEU A 292 9.95 4.25 4.63
CA LEU A 292 11.08 3.59 5.25
C LEU A 292 12.36 3.80 4.43
N LYS A 293 13.49 3.73 5.10
CA LYS A 293 14.84 3.64 4.51
C LYS A 293 15.62 2.52 5.20
N LEU A 294 16.71 2.09 4.59
CA LEU A 294 17.65 1.20 5.27
C LEU A 294 18.34 1.93 6.43
N LYS A 295 18.57 1.21 7.51
CA LYS A 295 19.42 1.68 8.62
C LYS A 295 20.88 1.79 8.17
N GLU A 296 21.66 2.65 8.82
CA GLU A 296 23.08 2.87 8.50
C GLU A 296 23.91 1.57 8.46
N ALA A 297 23.60 0.61 9.34
CA ALA A 297 24.26 -0.70 9.38
C ALA A 297 24.09 -1.55 8.10
N PHE A 298 23.21 -1.13 7.18
CA PHE A 298 22.98 -1.75 5.87
C PHE A 298 23.32 -0.82 4.70
N ALA A 299 24.06 0.27 4.93
CA ALA A 299 24.41 1.25 3.90
C ALA A 299 25.11 0.66 2.67
N SER A 300 25.88 -0.43 2.82
CA SER A 300 26.52 -1.12 1.69
C SER A 300 25.54 -1.84 0.75
N TYR A 301 24.29 -2.03 1.18
CA TYR A 301 23.20 -2.60 0.38
C TYR A 301 22.25 -1.53 -0.15
N ASP A 302 22.39 -0.28 0.29
CA ASP A 302 21.49 0.82 -0.06
C ASP A 302 21.85 1.40 -1.43
N ALA A 303 21.00 1.19 -2.42
CA ALA A 303 21.21 1.67 -3.78
C ALA A 303 21.27 3.21 -3.83
N GLU A 304 20.53 3.91 -2.96
CA GLU A 304 20.56 5.39 -2.91
C GLU A 304 21.93 5.92 -2.46
N LYS A 305 22.62 5.16 -1.60
CA LYS A 305 23.96 5.53 -1.12
C LYS A 305 25.06 5.06 -2.05
N VAL A 306 25.00 3.80 -2.50
CA VAL A 306 26.04 3.19 -3.33
C VAL A 306 26.11 3.85 -4.71
N PHE A 307 24.96 4.25 -5.27
CA PHE A 307 24.87 4.84 -6.61
C PHE A 307 24.52 6.33 -6.60
N LYS A 308 24.76 7.02 -5.47
CA LYS A 308 24.40 8.43 -5.30
C LYS A 308 24.82 9.33 -6.48
N GLU A 309 26.04 9.14 -6.99
CA GLU A 309 26.60 9.93 -8.10
C GLU A 309 25.92 9.64 -9.46
N CYS A 310 25.16 8.54 -9.56
CA CYS A 310 24.40 8.17 -10.76
C CYS A 310 22.94 8.63 -10.71
N LEU A 311 22.46 9.10 -9.56
CA LEU A 311 21.06 9.49 -9.37
C LEU A 311 20.91 11.00 -9.54
N SER A 312 19.99 11.43 -10.40
CA SER A 312 19.82 12.85 -10.70
C SER A 312 19.11 13.63 -9.59
N HIS A 313 18.37 12.94 -8.71
CA HIS A 313 17.51 13.51 -7.66
C HIS A 313 16.60 14.66 -8.14
N LYS A 314 16.27 14.68 -9.44
CA LYS A 314 15.47 15.76 -10.02
C LYS A 314 14.05 15.69 -9.48
N THR A 315 13.56 16.82 -8.96
CA THR A 315 12.13 17.01 -8.71
C THR A 315 11.41 17.16 -10.05
N SER A 316 10.79 16.08 -10.52
CA SER A 316 9.93 16.15 -11.68
C SER A 316 8.55 16.69 -11.29
N LYS A 317 8.09 17.75 -11.95
CA LYS A 317 6.70 18.18 -11.84
C LYS A 317 5.77 17.15 -12.47
N GLU A 318 4.66 16.86 -11.79
CA GLU A 318 3.57 16.06 -12.34
C GLU A 318 2.88 16.79 -13.49
N ASN A 319 2.20 16.03 -14.35
CA ASN A 319 1.41 16.61 -15.42
C ASN A 319 0.27 17.46 -14.81
N LYS A 320 0.17 18.73 -15.21
CA LYS A 320 -0.86 19.66 -14.72
C LYS A 320 -2.30 19.18 -14.98
N ALA A 321 -2.51 18.31 -15.97
CA ALA A 321 -3.83 17.73 -16.26
C ALA A 321 -4.18 16.50 -15.41
N CYS A 322 -3.24 16.01 -14.57
CA CYS A 322 -3.43 14.81 -13.76
C CYS A 322 -4.35 15.08 -12.58
N LYS A 323 -5.51 14.41 -12.53
CA LYS A 323 -6.47 14.45 -11.42
C LYS A 323 -6.25 13.37 -10.36
N CYS A 324 -5.18 12.58 -10.45
CA CYS A 324 -4.95 11.49 -9.50
C CYS A 324 -4.90 11.99 -8.05
N GLY A 325 -4.32 13.18 -7.79
CA GLY A 325 -4.29 13.75 -6.44
C GLY A 325 -5.68 14.06 -5.88
N GLU A 326 -6.58 14.62 -6.71
CA GLU A 326 -7.98 14.92 -6.33
C GLU A 326 -8.74 13.62 -6.03
N ILE A 327 -8.64 12.64 -6.94
CA ILE A 327 -9.27 11.32 -6.79
C ILE A 327 -8.82 10.63 -5.49
N LEU A 328 -7.52 10.65 -5.20
CA LEU A 328 -6.95 10.03 -3.99
C LEU A 328 -7.37 10.71 -2.69
N LYS A 329 -7.82 11.97 -2.75
CA LYS A 329 -8.36 12.73 -1.62
C LYS A 329 -9.88 12.66 -1.52
N GLY A 330 -10.56 12.12 -2.53
CA GLY A 330 -12.03 12.16 -2.64
C GLY A 330 -12.57 13.56 -2.88
N ILE A 331 -11.84 14.36 -3.65
CA ILE A 331 -12.18 15.74 -4.06
C ILE A 331 -12.45 15.75 -5.57
#